data_AF-A0A1S1P3E7-F1
#
_entry.id   AF-A0A1S1P3E7-F1
#
_cell.length_a   1.000
_cell.length_b   1.000
_cell.length_c   1.000
_cell.angle_alpha   90.00
_cell.angle_beta   90.00
_cell.angle_gamma   90.00
#
_symmetry.space_group_name_H-M   'P 1'
#
loop_
_entity.id
_entity.type
_entity.pdbx_description
1 polymer ?
#
loop_
_entity_poly.entity_id
_entity_poly.type
_entity_poly.pdbx_seq_one_letter_code
_entity_poly.pdbx_strand_id
1 'polypeptide(L)'
;MATIIPVSPFDYVVFGATGDLTQRKLLPALYQRYRDAQIPETSRIIGASRSHMSVEEFREHARDALKSFVPPAEIDDARLAGFLDHLFYVAIDALGDEGWDDLKILLDERPDRIRPYYLATSPDLYGAICRNLDRYGLIGENSRVVLEKPIGKDLKSARAINDAVGAVFPESQIFRIDHYLGKETVQNLLALRFANTIFERLWNADVIDHVQITVGETVGVEGRGGYYDTSGALRDMVQNHILQLLCLTAMESPISLDANSVRDEKLKVLRALKPITAADVQSVTVRGQYVAGAVSGRPVESYHTDLGSNAASRTETFVALKLEVRSGRWAGVPFYVRTGKRLPKKLSEIVVQFRASPFSIFPNDAFGREPNRLVIRLQPEEGMKLEVMTKDPGPGGMRLRPTNLDISFEETFKQRYPDAYERLLMDVVRGNATLFMRRDEVEVAWAWADTLLKAWADRPDPPRPYAAGSWGPTASIALIERDGRTWHEEIG
;
A
#
# COMPACT_ATOMS: atom_id res chain seq x y z
N MET A 1 -8.80 -17.02 -19.80
CA MET A 1 -9.69 -15.90 -19.42
C MET A 1 -9.83 -15.93 -17.91
N ALA A 2 -9.64 -14.80 -17.22
CA ALA A 2 -9.88 -14.73 -15.78
C ALA A 2 -11.34 -15.08 -15.47
N THR A 3 -11.56 -16.00 -14.52
CA THR A 3 -12.92 -16.35 -14.05
C THR A 3 -13.40 -15.27 -13.10
N ILE A 4 -14.41 -14.50 -13.51
CA ILE A 4 -15.01 -13.48 -12.64
C ILE A 4 -16.11 -14.14 -11.82
N ILE A 5 -15.96 -14.09 -10.50
CA ILE A 5 -16.95 -14.60 -9.55
C ILE A 5 -17.79 -13.41 -9.06
N PRO A 6 -19.10 -13.34 -9.38
CA PRO A 6 -19.99 -12.31 -8.87
C PRO A 6 -20.04 -12.33 -7.34
N VAL A 7 -20.19 -11.15 -6.73
CA VAL A 7 -20.43 -11.04 -5.29
C VAL A 7 -21.92 -11.21 -4.99
N SER A 8 -22.26 -11.48 -3.72
CA SER A 8 -23.67 -11.41 -3.28
C SER A 8 -24.18 -9.97 -3.38
N PRO A 9 -25.49 -9.74 -3.62
CA PRO A 9 -26.04 -8.39 -3.68
C PRO A 9 -25.84 -7.60 -2.37
N PHE A 10 -25.58 -6.31 -2.51
CA PHE A 10 -25.20 -5.44 -1.39
C PHE A 10 -25.78 -4.03 -1.51
N ASP A 11 -25.79 -3.30 -0.40
CA ASP A 11 -25.97 -1.85 -0.35
C ASP A 11 -24.68 -1.22 0.17
N TYR A 12 -23.90 -0.61 -0.73
CA TYR A 12 -22.58 -0.04 -0.43
C TYR A 12 -22.71 1.45 -0.12
N VAL A 13 -22.60 1.81 1.16
CA VAL A 13 -22.73 3.20 1.60
C VAL A 13 -21.35 3.85 1.62
N VAL A 14 -21.15 4.94 0.88
CA VAL A 14 -19.89 5.68 0.82
C VAL A 14 -20.05 7.03 1.51
N PHE A 15 -19.57 7.15 2.74
CA PHE A 15 -19.47 8.44 3.43
C PHE A 15 -18.32 9.26 2.82
N GLY A 16 -18.55 10.54 2.54
CA GLY A 16 -17.63 11.37 1.78
C GLY A 16 -17.73 11.13 0.26
N ALA A 17 -18.93 10.79 -0.22
CA ALA A 17 -19.16 10.41 -1.62
C ALA A 17 -18.75 11.47 -2.66
N THR A 18 -18.75 12.75 -2.27
CA THR A 18 -18.35 13.88 -3.13
C THR A 18 -16.85 14.19 -3.04
N GLY A 19 -16.09 13.48 -2.20
CA GLY A 19 -14.67 13.71 -1.99
C GLY A 19 -13.75 13.21 -3.11
N ASP A 20 -12.50 13.69 -3.10
CA ASP A 20 -11.49 13.39 -4.13
C ASP A 20 -11.18 11.88 -4.26
N LEU A 21 -11.05 11.18 -3.13
CA LEU A 21 -10.82 9.72 -3.13
C LEU A 21 -11.95 8.97 -3.84
N THR A 22 -13.20 9.32 -3.55
CA THR A 22 -14.37 8.69 -4.15
C THR A 22 -14.37 8.88 -5.67
N GLN A 23 -14.13 10.10 -6.14
CA GLN A 23 -14.12 10.43 -7.56
C GLN A 23 -12.96 9.76 -8.31
N ARG A 24 -11.76 9.78 -7.75
CA ARG A 24 -10.54 9.29 -8.42
C ARG A 24 -10.36 7.79 -8.34
N LYS A 25 -10.90 7.14 -7.31
CA LYS A 25 -10.61 5.74 -7.00
C LYS A 25 -11.85 4.88 -6.82
N LEU A 26 -12.77 5.24 -5.94
CA LEU A 26 -13.87 4.34 -5.58
C LEU A 26 -14.91 4.19 -6.69
N LEU A 27 -15.38 5.29 -7.27
CA LEU A 27 -16.33 5.27 -8.39
C LEU A 27 -15.73 4.57 -9.62
N PRO A 28 -14.51 4.91 -10.08
CA PRO A 28 -13.82 4.14 -11.12
C PRO A 28 -13.73 2.65 -10.80
N ALA A 29 -13.34 2.28 -9.59
CA ALA A 29 -13.21 0.88 -9.20
C ALA A 29 -14.56 0.13 -9.24
N LEU A 30 -15.62 0.72 -8.67
CA LEU A 30 -16.96 0.14 -8.67
C LEU A 30 -17.51 0.02 -10.11
N TYR A 31 -17.29 1.02 -10.96
CA TYR A 31 -17.68 0.98 -12.37
C TYR A 31 -17.00 -0.18 -13.10
N GLN A 32 -15.69 -0.36 -12.91
CA GLN A 32 -14.94 -1.45 -13.53
C GLN A 32 -15.47 -2.82 -13.08
N ARG A 33 -15.79 -2.97 -11.79
CA ARG A 33 -16.38 -4.21 -11.26
C ARG A 33 -17.80 -4.45 -11.77
N TYR A 34 -18.58 -3.40 -12.00
CA TYR A 34 -19.88 -3.49 -12.65
C TYR A 34 -19.75 -3.89 -14.12
N ARG A 35 -18.84 -3.26 -14.87
CA ARG A 35 -18.55 -3.58 -16.28
C ARG A 35 -18.15 -5.05 -16.46
N ASP A 36 -17.37 -5.56 -15.51
CA ASP A 36 -16.93 -6.95 -15.45
C ASP A 36 -18.04 -7.92 -14.97
N ALA A 37 -19.29 -7.44 -14.79
CA ALA A 37 -20.44 -8.21 -14.30
C ALA A 37 -20.23 -8.87 -12.92
N GLN A 38 -19.34 -8.29 -12.11
CA GLN A 38 -19.09 -8.77 -10.74
C GLN A 38 -20.11 -8.23 -9.74
N ILE A 39 -20.70 -7.06 -10.00
CA ILE A 39 -21.73 -6.43 -9.18
C ILE A 39 -23.12 -6.89 -9.68
N PRO A 40 -23.94 -7.55 -8.85
CA PRO A 40 -25.30 -7.94 -9.23
C PRO A 40 -26.22 -6.76 -9.51
N GLU A 41 -27.14 -6.92 -10.45
CA GLU A 41 -28.16 -5.92 -10.86
C GLU A 41 -29.05 -5.41 -9.70
N THR A 42 -29.14 -6.16 -8.61
CA THR A 42 -29.94 -5.79 -7.45
C THR A 42 -29.16 -5.08 -6.34
N SER A 43 -27.88 -4.74 -6.58
CA SER A 43 -27.05 -4.02 -5.61
C SER A 43 -27.28 -2.51 -5.69
N ARG A 44 -27.01 -1.77 -4.61
CA ARG A 44 -27.04 -0.30 -4.59
C ARG A 44 -25.71 0.25 -4.12
N ILE A 45 -25.33 1.41 -4.65
CA ILE A 45 -24.21 2.21 -4.15
C ILE A 45 -24.81 3.56 -3.71
N ILE A 46 -24.73 3.83 -2.42
CA ILE A 46 -25.39 4.96 -1.77
C ILE A 46 -24.32 5.96 -1.38
N GLY A 47 -24.26 7.09 -2.06
CA GLY A 47 -23.41 8.21 -1.66
C GLY A 47 -23.99 8.91 -0.43
N ALA A 48 -23.15 9.17 0.57
CA ALA A 48 -23.50 9.95 1.75
C ALA A 48 -22.49 11.09 1.93
N SER A 49 -22.96 12.34 1.94
CA SER A 49 -22.11 13.50 2.18
C SER A 49 -22.93 14.68 2.70
N ARG A 50 -22.26 15.71 3.24
CA ARG A 50 -22.93 16.92 3.76
C ARG A 50 -23.54 17.80 2.67
N SER A 51 -23.11 17.62 1.42
CA SER A 51 -23.64 18.41 0.29
C SER A 51 -25.09 18.05 0.03
N HIS A 52 -25.98 19.04 -0.06
CA HIS A 52 -27.35 18.81 -0.52
C HIS A 52 -27.34 18.64 -2.03
N MET A 53 -27.59 17.42 -2.49
CA MET A 53 -27.69 17.07 -3.91
C MET A 53 -28.85 16.08 -4.10
N SER A 54 -29.50 16.12 -5.25
CA SER A 54 -30.42 15.06 -5.66
C SER A 54 -29.67 13.81 -6.12
N VAL A 55 -30.39 12.69 -6.28
CA VAL A 55 -29.83 11.46 -6.83
C VAL A 55 -29.34 11.69 -8.26
N GLU A 56 -30.08 12.47 -9.06
CA GLU A 56 -29.74 12.81 -10.44
C GLU A 56 -28.47 13.66 -10.51
N GLU A 57 -28.33 14.64 -9.63
CA GLU A 57 -27.11 15.46 -9.53
C GLU A 57 -25.91 14.62 -9.13
N PHE A 58 -26.08 13.67 -8.20
CA PHE A 58 -25.00 12.74 -7.83
C PHE A 58 -24.62 11.80 -8.99
N ARG A 59 -25.58 11.34 -9.79
CA ARG A 59 -25.32 10.52 -10.97
C ARG A 59 -24.53 11.29 -12.03
N GLU A 60 -24.85 12.55 -12.28
CA GLU A 60 -24.07 13.37 -13.22
C GLU A 60 -22.67 13.68 -12.66
N HIS A 61 -22.55 13.96 -11.36
CA HIS A 61 -21.24 14.08 -10.71
C HIS A 61 -20.38 12.81 -10.85
N ALA A 62 -20.99 11.63 -10.68
CA ALA A 62 -20.31 10.37 -10.87
C ALA A 62 -19.93 10.11 -12.34
N ARG A 63 -20.79 10.49 -13.28
CA ARG A 63 -20.51 10.41 -14.72
C ARG A 63 -19.28 11.23 -15.09
N ASP A 64 -19.18 12.46 -14.59
CA ASP A 64 -18.04 13.35 -14.87
C ASP A 64 -16.74 12.84 -14.25
N ALA A 65 -16.81 12.31 -13.03
CA ALA A 65 -15.67 11.65 -12.39
C ALA A 65 -15.19 10.44 -13.21
N LEU A 66 -16.11 9.58 -13.67
CA LEU A 66 -15.76 8.42 -14.49
C LEU A 66 -15.12 8.83 -15.82
N LYS A 67 -15.67 9.83 -16.51
CA LYS A 67 -15.07 10.37 -17.75
C LYS A 67 -13.69 10.98 -17.54
N SER A 68 -13.41 11.48 -16.35
CA SER A 68 -12.13 12.12 -16.02
C SER A 68 -11.04 11.13 -15.61
N PHE A 69 -11.41 10.05 -14.91
CA PHE A 69 -10.46 9.15 -14.25
C PHE A 69 -10.44 7.72 -14.78
N VAL A 70 -11.42 7.32 -15.60
CA VAL A 70 -11.39 6.05 -16.34
C VAL A 70 -10.86 6.32 -17.76
N PRO A 71 -9.90 5.52 -18.27
CA PRO A 71 -9.44 5.67 -19.64
C PRO A 71 -10.60 5.61 -20.64
N PRO A 72 -10.67 6.49 -21.66
CA PRO A 72 -11.79 6.51 -22.60
C PRO A 72 -12.08 5.16 -23.28
N ALA A 73 -11.03 4.37 -23.57
CA ALA A 73 -11.15 3.04 -24.17
C ALA A 73 -11.82 2.00 -23.24
N GLU A 74 -11.90 2.30 -21.95
CA GLU A 74 -12.47 1.43 -20.92
C GLU A 74 -13.91 1.82 -20.54
N ILE A 75 -14.42 2.94 -21.08
CA ILE A 75 -15.79 3.42 -20.88
C ILE A 75 -16.69 2.85 -21.98
N ASP A 76 -17.62 2.00 -21.57
CA ASP A 76 -18.76 1.55 -22.38
C ASP A 76 -20.00 2.35 -21.96
N ASP A 77 -20.62 3.07 -22.89
CA ASP A 77 -21.75 3.97 -22.63
C ASP A 77 -22.99 3.25 -22.11
N ALA A 78 -23.28 2.04 -22.60
CA ALA A 78 -24.42 1.25 -22.15
C ALA A 78 -24.18 0.73 -20.72
N ARG A 79 -22.96 0.27 -20.43
CA ARG A 79 -22.55 -0.13 -19.08
C ARG A 79 -22.48 1.07 -18.13
N LEU A 80 -22.07 2.23 -18.60
CA LEU A 80 -22.05 3.46 -17.81
C LEU A 80 -23.47 3.88 -17.42
N ALA A 81 -24.40 3.90 -18.37
CA ALA A 81 -25.80 4.19 -18.07
C ALA A 81 -26.37 3.22 -17.03
N GLY A 82 -26.17 1.91 -17.24
CA GLY A 82 -26.61 0.90 -16.27
C GLY A 82 -25.96 1.07 -14.90
N PHE A 83 -24.66 1.37 -14.83
CA PHE A 83 -23.96 1.61 -13.56
C PHE A 83 -24.55 2.80 -12.80
N LEU A 84 -24.88 3.89 -13.49
CA LEU A 84 -25.45 5.08 -12.86
C LEU A 84 -26.81 4.80 -12.23
N ASP A 85 -27.57 3.82 -12.75
CA ASP A 85 -28.84 3.39 -12.15
C ASP A 85 -28.68 2.69 -10.80
N HIS A 86 -27.49 2.20 -10.48
CA HIS A 86 -27.15 1.68 -9.15
C HIS A 86 -26.82 2.76 -8.12
N LEU A 87 -26.63 4.02 -8.56
CA LEU A 87 -26.23 5.10 -7.68
C LEU A 87 -27.46 5.79 -7.06
N PHE A 88 -27.40 5.89 -5.74
CA PHE A 88 -28.33 6.60 -4.86
C PHE A 88 -27.54 7.62 -4.05
N TYR A 89 -28.22 8.59 -3.45
CA TYR A 89 -27.60 9.63 -2.65
C TYR A 89 -28.48 10.03 -1.46
N VAL A 90 -27.84 10.29 -0.32
CA VAL A 90 -28.47 10.87 0.87
C VAL A 90 -27.56 11.97 1.41
N ALA A 91 -28.10 13.16 1.62
CA ALA A 91 -27.38 14.24 2.30
C ALA A 91 -27.33 13.92 3.80
N ILE A 92 -26.13 13.76 4.38
CA ILE A 92 -25.94 13.36 5.79
C ILE A 92 -24.92 14.27 6.46
N ASP A 93 -25.28 14.77 7.65
CA ASP A 93 -24.32 15.31 8.59
C ASP A 93 -23.77 14.21 9.50
N ALA A 94 -22.48 13.90 9.33
CA ALA A 94 -21.78 12.88 10.09
C ALA A 94 -21.69 13.19 11.60
N LEU A 95 -21.75 14.46 11.99
CA LEU A 95 -21.66 14.90 13.39
C LEU A 95 -23.02 15.20 14.02
N GLY A 96 -24.05 15.38 13.20
CA GLY A 96 -25.41 15.72 13.60
C GLY A 96 -26.39 14.57 13.39
N ASP A 97 -27.67 14.92 13.35
CA ASP A 97 -28.80 14.01 13.22
C ASP A 97 -29.44 14.06 11.82
N GLU A 98 -28.98 14.97 10.95
CA GLU A 98 -29.53 15.19 9.61
C GLU A 98 -29.22 14.04 8.65
N GLY A 99 -30.25 13.57 7.93
CA GLY A 99 -30.16 12.56 6.86
C GLY A 99 -30.08 11.10 7.31
N TRP A 100 -29.92 10.84 8.61
CA TRP A 100 -29.80 9.47 9.14
C TRP A 100 -31.11 8.68 9.07
N ASP A 101 -32.25 9.33 9.29
CA ASP A 101 -33.57 8.70 9.13
C ASP A 101 -33.83 8.35 7.65
N ASP A 102 -33.45 9.22 6.71
CA ASP A 102 -33.58 8.97 5.28
C ASP A 102 -32.71 7.79 4.83
N LEU A 103 -31.47 7.72 5.32
CA LEU A 103 -30.59 6.57 5.09
C LEU A 103 -31.20 5.28 5.65
N LYS A 104 -31.78 5.35 6.84
CA LYS A 104 -32.45 4.21 7.46
C LYS A 104 -33.63 3.72 6.61
N ILE A 105 -34.52 4.63 6.20
CA ILE A 105 -35.67 4.30 5.34
C ILE A 105 -35.19 3.58 4.07
N LEU A 106 -34.19 4.13 3.39
CA LEU A 106 -33.64 3.55 2.17
C LEU A 106 -33.07 2.14 2.39
N LEU A 107 -32.32 1.93 3.48
CA LEU A 107 -31.71 0.64 3.80
C LEU A 107 -32.73 -0.40 4.27
N ASP A 108 -33.78 0.01 4.98
CA ASP A 108 -34.85 -0.86 5.49
C ASP A 108 -35.72 -1.46 4.38
N GLU A 109 -35.70 -0.89 3.17
CA GLU A 109 -36.30 -1.52 1.97
C GLU A 109 -35.70 -2.90 1.66
N ARG A 110 -34.45 -3.15 2.08
CA ARG A 110 -33.69 -4.38 1.80
C ARG A 110 -32.87 -4.80 3.02
N PRO A 111 -33.51 -5.37 4.07
CA PRO A 111 -32.86 -5.64 5.35
C PRO A 111 -31.77 -6.72 5.28
N ASP A 112 -31.92 -7.71 4.39
CA ASP A 112 -31.02 -8.87 4.30
C ASP A 112 -29.76 -8.62 3.44
N ARG A 113 -29.50 -7.36 3.04
CA ARG A 113 -28.35 -7.03 2.20
C ARG A 113 -27.05 -7.02 3.00
N ILE A 114 -25.96 -7.36 2.31
CA ILE A 114 -24.62 -7.04 2.76
C ILE A 114 -24.45 -5.52 2.75
N ARG A 115 -23.95 -4.94 3.85
CA ARG A 115 -23.86 -3.48 4.03
C ARG A 115 -22.43 -3.02 4.35
N PRO A 116 -21.60 -2.76 3.33
CA PRO A 116 -20.34 -2.07 3.52
C PRO A 116 -20.57 -0.57 3.73
N TYR A 117 -20.01 -0.03 4.82
CA TYR A 117 -19.95 1.40 5.14
C TYR A 117 -18.52 1.88 4.93
N TYR A 118 -18.28 2.56 3.82
CA TYR A 118 -16.96 3.08 3.47
C TYR A 118 -16.78 4.49 3.98
N LEU A 119 -15.78 4.70 4.84
CA LEU A 119 -15.51 5.99 5.45
C LEU A 119 -14.44 6.75 4.64
N ALA A 120 -14.82 7.27 3.46
CA ALA A 120 -13.97 8.13 2.63
C ALA A 120 -13.95 9.58 3.16
N THR A 121 -13.76 9.72 4.47
CA THR A 121 -13.81 10.98 5.23
C THR A 121 -12.55 11.15 6.09
N SER A 122 -12.43 12.29 6.78
CA SER A 122 -11.34 12.48 7.76
C SER A 122 -11.43 11.44 8.89
N PRO A 123 -10.30 10.87 9.36
CA PRO A 123 -10.29 9.93 10.48
C PRO A 123 -10.97 10.43 11.76
N ASP A 124 -11.00 11.76 11.97
CA ASP A 124 -11.69 12.38 13.11
C ASP A 124 -13.21 12.13 13.11
N LEU A 125 -13.79 11.84 11.93
CA LEU A 125 -15.22 11.58 11.78
C LEU A 125 -15.58 10.11 11.99
N TYR A 126 -14.61 9.18 11.97
CA TYR A 126 -14.89 7.73 12.00
C TYR A 126 -15.71 7.33 13.23
N GLY A 127 -15.30 7.79 14.41
CA GLY A 127 -16.01 7.48 15.64
C GLY A 127 -17.44 8.03 15.68
N ALA A 128 -17.67 9.23 15.12
CA ALA A 128 -19.01 9.83 15.09
C ALA A 128 -19.94 9.08 14.12
N ILE A 129 -19.46 8.80 12.91
CA ILE A 129 -20.20 8.02 11.91
C ILE A 129 -20.58 6.64 12.47
N CYS A 130 -19.63 5.93 13.07
CA CYS A 130 -19.87 4.61 13.66
C CYS A 130 -20.91 4.66 14.79
N ARG A 131 -20.85 5.66 15.68
CA ARG A 131 -21.86 5.83 16.74
C ARG A 131 -23.25 6.15 16.20
N ASN A 132 -23.35 6.94 15.13
CA ASN A 132 -24.64 7.23 14.52
C ASN A 132 -25.19 6.00 13.79
N LEU A 133 -24.36 5.22 13.08
CA LEU A 133 -24.79 3.94 12.51
C LEU A 133 -25.40 3.01 13.58
N ASP A 134 -24.78 2.94 14.76
CA ASP A 134 -25.30 2.16 15.89
C ASP A 134 -26.61 2.76 16.45
N ARG A 135 -26.64 4.07 16.73
CA ARG A 135 -27.82 4.80 17.27
C ARG A 135 -29.07 4.62 16.41
N TYR A 136 -28.91 4.59 15.09
CA TYR A 136 -30.03 4.41 14.14
C TYR A 136 -30.29 2.94 13.79
N GLY A 137 -29.61 1.98 14.44
CA GLY A 137 -29.84 0.55 14.26
C GLY A 137 -29.45 0.04 12.87
N LEU A 138 -28.42 0.65 12.26
CA LEU A 138 -27.94 0.30 10.91
C LEU A 138 -26.83 -0.76 10.94
N ILE A 139 -26.36 -1.16 12.12
CA ILE A 139 -25.36 -2.22 12.31
C ILE A 139 -26.07 -3.55 12.57
N GLY A 140 -25.79 -4.54 11.71
CA GLY A 140 -26.23 -5.92 11.86
C GLY A 140 -25.11 -6.91 11.51
N GLU A 141 -25.42 -8.20 11.42
CA GLU A 141 -24.42 -9.26 11.14
C GLU A 141 -23.71 -9.09 9.79
N ASN A 142 -24.43 -8.61 8.77
CA ASN A 142 -23.93 -8.39 7.43
C ASN A 142 -23.30 -6.99 7.22
N SER A 143 -23.26 -6.17 8.27
CA SER A 143 -22.65 -4.84 8.23
C SER A 143 -21.13 -4.94 8.30
N ARG A 144 -20.44 -4.09 7.54
CA ARG A 144 -18.97 -4.03 7.51
C ARG A 144 -18.56 -2.58 7.43
N VAL A 145 -17.52 -2.18 8.14
CA VAL A 145 -16.99 -0.82 8.10
C VAL A 145 -15.61 -0.81 7.48
N VAL A 146 -15.40 0.10 6.53
CA VAL A 146 -14.12 0.27 5.83
C VAL A 146 -13.49 1.58 6.26
N LEU A 147 -12.29 1.49 6.82
CA LEU A 147 -11.51 2.63 7.31
C LEU A 147 -10.36 2.91 6.37
N GLU A 148 -10.24 4.17 5.94
CA GLU A 148 -9.12 4.63 5.14
C GLU A 148 -7.92 5.05 5.98
N LYS A 149 -6.75 5.03 5.38
CA LYS A 149 -5.56 5.58 6.03
C LYS A 149 -5.63 7.13 6.02
N PRO A 150 -5.10 7.81 7.04
CA PRO A 150 -4.31 7.27 8.17
C PRO A 150 -5.18 6.79 9.35
N ILE A 151 -4.82 5.64 9.93
CA ILE A 151 -5.39 5.17 11.20
C ILE A 151 -4.53 5.70 12.34
N GLY A 152 -4.81 6.95 12.72
CA GLY A 152 -4.02 7.68 13.71
C GLY A 152 -2.73 8.29 13.14
N LYS A 153 -2.05 9.06 13.98
CA LYS A 153 -0.75 9.71 13.70
C LYS A 153 0.37 9.28 14.64
N ASP A 154 -0.01 8.47 15.63
CA ASP A 154 0.79 7.85 16.68
C ASP A 154 -0.04 6.68 17.26
N LEU A 155 0.56 5.86 18.13
CA LEU A 155 -0.14 4.74 18.77
C LEU A 155 -1.36 5.19 19.58
N LYS A 156 -1.29 6.34 20.25
CA LYS A 156 -2.36 6.84 21.12
C LYS A 156 -3.61 7.17 20.32
N SER A 157 -3.47 7.92 19.24
CA SER A 157 -4.55 8.30 18.34
C SER A 157 -5.07 7.11 17.54
N ALA A 158 -4.21 6.18 17.13
CA ALA A 158 -4.62 4.93 16.49
C ALA A 158 -5.51 4.08 17.41
N ARG A 159 -5.13 3.96 18.70
CA ARG A 159 -5.97 3.30 19.72
C ARG A 159 -7.30 4.01 19.91
N ALA A 160 -7.31 5.33 20.02
CA ALA A 160 -8.54 6.09 20.18
C ALA A 160 -9.53 5.85 19.01
N ILE A 161 -9.03 5.82 17.77
CA ILE A 161 -9.86 5.49 16.59
C ILE A 161 -10.35 4.04 16.66
N ASN A 162 -9.45 3.09 16.92
CA ASN A 162 -9.80 1.66 16.99
C ASN A 162 -10.78 1.36 18.12
N ASP A 163 -10.68 2.02 19.26
CA ASP A 163 -11.60 1.88 20.39
C ASP A 163 -12.97 2.48 20.06
N ALA A 164 -13.01 3.64 19.42
CA ALA A 164 -14.27 4.26 19.01
C ALA A 164 -15.04 3.43 17.97
N VAL A 165 -14.34 2.82 17.01
CA VAL A 165 -14.96 1.92 16.01
C VAL A 165 -15.29 0.56 16.62
N GLY A 166 -14.37 0.00 17.41
CA GLY A 166 -14.51 -1.31 18.06
C GLY A 166 -15.55 -1.37 19.17
N ALA A 167 -16.02 -0.21 19.66
CA ALA A 167 -17.14 -0.12 20.58
C ALA A 167 -18.48 -0.52 19.95
N VAL A 168 -18.60 -0.44 18.62
CA VAL A 168 -19.84 -0.73 17.89
C VAL A 168 -19.69 -1.83 16.83
N PHE A 169 -18.51 -1.97 16.22
CA PHE A 169 -18.21 -3.05 15.28
C PHE A 169 -17.28 -4.10 15.91
N PRO A 170 -17.62 -5.40 15.88
CA PRO A 170 -16.64 -6.45 16.14
C PRO A 170 -15.53 -6.45 15.08
N GLU A 171 -14.34 -6.90 15.46
CA GLU A 171 -13.15 -6.87 14.57
C GLU A 171 -13.33 -7.65 13.26
N SER A 172 -14.21 -8.66 13.22
CA SER A 172 -14.56 -9.40 12.00
C SER A 172 -15.30 -8.55 10.95
N GLN A 173 -15.88 -7.41 11.36
CA GLN A 173 -16.60 -6.48 10.50
C GLN A 173 -15.78 -5.23 10.14
N ILE A 174 -14.53 -5.10 10.64
CA ILE A 174 -13.69 -3.92 10.41
C ILE A 174 -12.63 -4.20 9.34
N PHE A 175 -12.62 -3.37 8.31
CA PHE A 175 -11.74 -3.50 7.14
C PHE A 175 -10.87 -2.24 7.03
N ARG A 176 -9.62 -2.32 7.51
CA ARG A 176 -8.66 -1.21 7.43
C ARG A 176 -7.85 -1.32 6.15
N ILE A 177 -8.01 -0.34 5.25
CA ILE A 177 -7.39 -0.38 3.93
C ILE A 177 -5.91 -0.06 3.98
N ASP A 178 -5.14 -0.94 3.35
CA ASP A 178 -3.84 -0.63 2.77
C ASP A 178 -3.88 -1.02 1.29
N HIS A 179 -3.98 -0.03 0.40
CA HIS A 179 -4.12 -0.28 -1.03
C HIS A 179 -2.91 -0.99 -1.66
N TYR A 180 -1.73 -1.03 -1.01
CA TYR A 180 -0.62 -1.85 -1.53
C TYR A 180 -0.95 -3.34 -1.45
N LEU A 181 -1.69 -3.78 -0.43
CA LEU A 181 -2.12 -5.17 -0.29
C LEU A 181 -3.07 -5.62 -1.41
N GLY A 182 -3.80 -4.68 -2.01
CA GLY A 182 -4.70 -4.94 -3.13
C GLY A 182 -4.00 -5.15 -4.47
N LYS A 183 -2.70 -4.82 -4.59
CA LYS A 183 -1.96 -4.97 -5.86
C LYS A 183 -1.75 -6.44 -6.21
N GLU A 184 -1.90 -6.80 -7.48
CA GLU A 184 -1.75 -8.18 -7.96
C GLU A 184 -0.39 -8.79 -7.61
N THR A 185 0.68 -8.04 -7.83
CA THR A 185 2.06 -8.48 -7.56
C THR A 185 2.31 -8.75 -6.09
N VAL A 186 1.64 -8.02 -5.19
CA VAL A 186 1.72 -8.24 -3.75
C VAL A 186 1.02 -9.55 -3.37
N GLN A 187 -0.10 -9.90 -4.02
CA GLN A 187 -0.73 -11.22 -3.85
C GLN A 187 0.15 -12.34 -4.40
N ASN A 188 0.75 -12.10 -5.56
CA ASN A 188 1.62 -13.07 -6.19
C ASN A 188 2.87 -13.38 -5.34
N LEU A 189 3.27 -12.50 -4.41
CA LEU A 189 4.34 -12.80 -3.45
C LEU A 189 4.02 -14.03 -2.59
N LEU A 190 2.77 -14.20 -2.16
CA LEU A 190 2.35 -15.39 -1.40
C LEU A 190 2.42 -16.65 -2.27
N ALA A 191 1.93 -16.58 -3.51
CA ALA A 191 2.00 -17.69 -4.46
C ALA A 191 3.46 -18.05 -4.79
N LEU A 192 4.31 -17.05 -5.05
CA LEU A 192 5.72 -17.24 -5.35
C LEU A 192 6.43 -18.00 -4.22
N ARG A 193 6.23 -17.57 -2.97
CA ARG A 193 6.90 -18.16 -1.81
C ARG A 193 6.37 -19.54 -1.47
N PHE A 194 5.04 -19.70 -1.39
CA PHE A 194 4.44 -20.87 -0.75
C PHE A 194 3.88 -21.92 -1.73
N ALA A 195 3.73 -21.60 -3.02
CA ALA A 195 3.36 -22.58 -4.04
C ALA A 195 4.57 -23.19 -4.77
N ASN A 196 5.77 -22.65 -4.57
CA ASN A 196 6.97 -23.07 -5.29
C ASN A 196 8.04 -23.58 -4.30
N THR A 197 8.24 -24.89 -4.27
CA THR A 197 9.22 -25.54 -3.38
C THR A 197 10.63 -24.98 -3.54
N ILE A 198 11.03 -24.59 -4.75
CA ILE A 198 12.36 -24.02 -5.00
C ILE A 198 12.53 -22.72 -4.20
N PHE A 199 11.57 -21.80 -4.26
CA PHE A 199 11.67 -20.53 -3.56
C PHE A 199 11.59 -20.70 -2.04
N GLU A 200 10.69 -21.55 -1.53
CA GLU A 200 10.59 -21.78 -0.08
C GLU A 200 11.90 -22.30 0.52
N ARG A 201 12.61 -23.19 -0.19
CA ARG A 201 13.94 -23.69 0.22
C ARG A 201 15.01 -22.61 0.18
N LEU A 202 14.87 -21.64 -0.71
CA LEU A 202 15.80 -20.52 -0.86
C LEU A 202 15.43 -19.29 0.00
N TRP A 203 14.37 -19.35 0.82
CA TRP A 203 13.84 -18.19 1.52
C TRP A 203 14.30 -18.07 2.98
N ASN A 204 15.62 -18.08 3.21
CA ASN A 204 16.19 -18.05 4.56
C ASN A 204 17.61 -17.45 4.60
N ALA A 205 18.12 -17.25 5.82
CA ALA A 205 19.42 -16.64 6.10
C ALA A 205 20.65 -17.41 5.58
N ASP A 206 20.54 -18.71 5.29
CA ASP A 206 21.65 -19.50 4.77
C ASP A 206 21.99 -19.10 3.33
N VAL A 207 21.00 -18.63 2.57
CA VAL A 207 21.15 -18.32 1.14
C VAL A 207 20.85 -16.87 0.79
N ILE A 208 20.05 -16.14 1.58
CA ILE A 208 19.78 -14.71 1.38
C ILE A 208 20.86 -13.90 2.09
N ASP A 209 21.48 -12.96 1.38
CA ASP A 209 22.39 -11.99 1.96
C ASP A 209 21.64 -10.81 2.58
N HIS A 210 20.75 -10.20 1.81
CA HIS A 210 19.90 -9.08 2.25
C HIS A 210 18.65 -8.94 1.38
N VAL A 211 17.70 -8.16 1.88
CA VAL A 211 16.49 -7.76 1.15
C VAL A 211 16.47 -6.25 1.01
N GLN A 212 16.04 -5.73 -0.14
CA GLN A 212 15.78 -4.32 -0.37
C GLN A 212 14.30 -4.11 -0.69
N ILE A 213 13.68 -3.10 -0.09
CA ILE A 213 12.32 -2.65 -0.42
C ILE A 213 12.40 -1.17 -0.79
N THR A 214 12.16 -0.86 -2.06
CA THR A 214 12.20 0.51 -2.58
C THR A 214 10.80 0.94 -3.00
N VAL A 215 10.33 2.06 -2.46
CA VAL A 215 9.09 2.71 -2.89
C VAL A 215 9.36 4.20 -3.19
N GLY A 216 9.60 4.51 -4.47
CA GLY A 216 9.90 5.85 -4.95
C GLY A 216 8.74 6.50 -5.69
N GLU A 217 8.58 7.80 -5.49
CA GLU A 217 7.61 8.64 -6.17
C GLU A 217 8.30 9.81 -6.89
N THR A 218 7.88 10.12 -8.11
CA THR A 218 8.36 11.29 -8.86
C THR A 218 7.67 12.58 -8.44
N VAL A 219 6.45 12.47 -7.91
CA VAL A 219 5.65 13.62 -7.45
C VAL A 219 6.22 14.20 -6.14
N GLY A 220 5.99 15.50 -5.95
CA GLY A 220 6.28 16.20 -4.70
C GLY A 220 5.12 16.08 -3.70
N VAL A 221 5.05 17.00 -2.73
CA VAL A 221 3.89 17.07 -1.82
C VAL A 221 2.67 17.78 -2.41
N GLU A 222 2.86 18.48 -3.54
CA GLU A 222 1.81 19.16 -4.31
C GLU A 222 0.90 20.02 -3.38
N GLY A 223 -0.40 20.12 -3.69
CA GLY A 223 -1.36 20.89 -2.87
C GLY A 223 -1.63 20.33 -1.47
N ARG A 224 -0.89 19.30 -1.02
CA ARG A 224 -1.06 18.65 0.29
C ARG A 224 0.06 18.96 1.28
N GLY A 225 0.88 19.97 1.00
CA GLY A 225 2.03 20.36 1.83
C GLY A 225 1.73 20.47 3.33
N GLY A 226 0.67 21.19 3.71
CA GLY A 226 0.30 21.39 5.12
C GLY A 226 -0.09 20.10 5.87
N TYR A 227 -0.78 19.16 5.20
CA TYR A 227 -1.06 17.84 5.77
C TYR A 227 0.23 17.02 5.86
N TYR A 228 1.01 16.98 4.78
CA TYR A 228 2.22 16.18 4.70
C TYR A 228 3.27 16.60 5.72
N ASP A 229 3.36 17.90 6.06
CA ASP A 229 4.28 18.44 7.05
C ASP A 229 4.03 17.92 8.48
N THR A 230 2.87 17.33 8.74
CA THR A 230 2.58 16.65 10.02
C THR A 230 2.79 15.14 9.96
N SER A 231 2.85 14.58 8.75
CA SER A 231 2.95 13.15 8.50
C SER A 231 4.41 12.72 8.31
N GLY A 232 5.09 13.31 7.32
CA GLY A 232 6.38 12.87 6.81
C GLY A 232 6.32 11.51 6.11
N ALA A 233 7.43 11.14 5.45
CA ALA A 233 7.54 9.88 4.72
C ALA A 233 7.43 8.66 5.66
N LEU A 234 7.82 8.79 6.94
CA LEU A 234 7.70 7.68 7.89
C LEU A 234 6.23 7.29 8.11
N ARG A 235 5.34 8.24 8.41
CA ARG A 235 3.93 7.93 8.66
C ARG A 235 3.16 7.66 7.37
N ASP A 236 3.51 8.35 6.27
CA ASP A 236 2.77 8.22 5.02
C ASP A 236 3.02 6.88 4.32
N MET A 237 4.25 6.39 4.37
CA MET A 237 4.72 5.23 3.58
C MET A 237 5.34 4.10 4.41
N VAL A 238 6.14 4.42 5.43
CA VAL A 238 6.87 3.38 6.18
C VAL A 238 5.94 2.61 7.11
N GLN A 239 5.20 3.32 7.97
CA GLN A 239 4.36 2.75 9.03
C GLN A 239 3.28 1.79 8.51
N ASN A 240 2.84 1.98 7.27
CA ASN A 240 1.81 1.16 6.62
C ASN A 240 2.44 0.28 5.51
N HIS A 241 2.46 0.76 4.28
CA HIS A 241 2.75 0.05 3.03
C HIS A 241 4.05 -0.75 3.11
N ILE A 242 5.14 -0.10 3.52
CA ILE A 242 6.45 -0.74 3.53
C ILE A 242 6.54 -1.79 4.63
N LEU A 243 6.00 -1.54 5.83
CA LEU A 243 5.92 -2.56 6.86
C LEU A 243 5.06 -3.74 6.41
N GLN A 244 3.98 -3.50 5.65
CA GLN A 244 3.17 -4.58 5.06
C GLN A 244 3.96 -5.41 4.04
N LEU A 245 4.72 -4.77 3.13
CA LEU A 245 5.59 -5.47 2.18
C LEU A 245 6.69 -6.27 2.88
N LEU A 246 7.28 -5.70 3.94
CA LEU A 246 8.24 -6.38 4.80
C LEU A 246 7.61 -7.61 5.46
N CYS A 247 6.38 -7.49 5.99
CA CYS A 247 5.67 -8.60 6.60
C CYS A 247 5.42 -9.73 5.60
N LEU A 248 4.90 -9.43 4.41
CA LEU A 248 4.64 -10.44 3.39
C LEU A 248 5.91 -11.11 2.86
N THR A 249 7.03 -10.38 2.86
CA THR A 249 8.33 -10.93 2.48
C THR A 249 8.92 -11.81 3.58
N ALA A 250 8.74 -11.44 4.84
CA ALA A 250 9.41 -12.07 5.98
C ALA A 250 8.58 -13.14 6.72
N MET A 251 7.26 -13.16 6.58
CA MET A 251 6.36 -14.05 7.32
C MET A 251 6.68 -15.53 7.08
N GLU A 252 6.39 -16.40 8.04
CA GLU A 252 6.44 -17.85 7.81
C GLU A 252 5.27 -18.29 6.90
N SER A 253 5.31 -19.54 6.45
CA SER A 253 4.16 -20.13 5.74
C SER A 253 2.97 -20.21 6.69
N PRO A 254 1.82 -19.61 6.34
CA PRO A 254 0.62 -19.73 7.15
C PRO A 254 0.05 -21.15 7.03
N ILE A 255 -0.70 -21.58 8.04
CA ILE A 255 -1.33 -22.92 8.04
C ILE A 255 -2.41 -23.07 6.95
N SER A 256 -2.99 -21.95 6.50
CA SER A 256 -4.02 -21.87 5.47
C SER A 256 -4.06 -20.45 4.86
N LEU A 257 -4.85 -20.26 3.82
CA LEU A 257 -5.13 -18.94 3.23
C LEU A 257 -6.24 -18.16 3.96
N ASP A 258 -6.75 -18.69 5.08
CA ASP A 258 -7.74 -17.98 5.89
C ASP A 258 -7.17 -16.66 6.43
N ALA A 259 -8.01 -15.64 6.49
CA ALA A 259 -7.57 -14.27 6.83
C ALA A 259 -6.80 -14.19 8.15
N ASN A 260 -7.20 -14.94 9.19
CA ASN A 260 -6.48 -14.93 10.46
C ASN A 260 -5.12 -15.66 10.37
N SER A 261 -5.04 -16.79 9.66
CA SER A 261 -3.79 -17.53 9.47
C SER A 261 -2.71 -16.66 8.83
N VAL A 262 -3.08 -15.90 7.79
CA VAL A 262 -2.15 -14.97 7.12
C VAL A 262 -1.79 -13.79 8.02
N ARG A 263 -2.77 -13.18 8.69
CA ARG A 263 -2.57 -12.00 9.55
C ARG A 263 -1.74 -12.33 10.80
N ASP A 264 -1.88 -13.54 11.35
CA ASP A 264 -1.09 -13.98 12.50
C ASP A 264 0.40 -14.10 12.16
N GLU A 265 0.74 -14.60 10.97
CA GLU A 265 2.14 -14.67 10.53
C GLU A 265 2.72 -13.28 10.20
N LYS A 266 1.91 -12.35 9.67
CA LYS A 266 2.31 -10.94 9.51
C LYS A 266 2.57 -10.28 10.86
N LEU A 267 1.68 -10.47 11.83
CA LEU A 267 1.83 -9.94 13.19
C LEU A 267 3.07 -10.48 13.90
N LYS A 268 3.41 -11.76 13.68
CA LYS A 268 4.63 -12.38 14.20
C LYS A 268 5.88 -11.66 13.70
N VAL A 269 5.92 -11.27 12.42
CA VAL A 269 7.01 -10.45 11.86
C VAL A 269 7.09 -9.09 12.54
N LEU A 270 5.97 -8.38 12.67
CA LEU A 270 5.93 -7.07 13.33
C LEU A 270 6.45 -7.14 14.78
N ARG A 271 6.07 -8.18 15.53
CA ARG A 271 6.57 -8.42 16.89
C ARG A 271 8.05 -8.78 16.93
N ALA A 272 8.56 -9.42 15.89
CA ALA A 272 9.98 -9.76 15.74
C ALA A 272 10.83 -8.60 15.21
N LEU A 273 10.22 -7.53 14.69
CA LEU A 273 10.93 -6.38 14.15
C LEU A 273 11.69 -5.65 15.28
N LYS A 274 13.00 -5.52 15.13
CA LYS A 274 13.86 -4.87 16.13
C LYS A 274 13.46 -3.38 16.24
N PRO A 275 13.03 -2.88 17.42
CA PRO A 275 12.87 -1.46 17.65
C PRO A 275 14.18 -0.70 17.45
N ILE A 276 14.09 0.48 16.83
CA ILE A 276 15.19 1.43 16.64
C ILE A 276 15.15 2.45 17.77
N THR A 277 16.22 2.55 18.53
CA THR A 277 16.35 3.38 19.73
C THR A 277 17.24 4.60 19.49
N ALA A 278 17.30 5.52 20.45
CA ALA A 278 18.20 6.68 20.36
C ALA A 278 19.69 6.29 20.26
N ALA A 279 20.09 5.07 20.66
CA ALA A 279 21.46 4.61 20.60
C ALA A 279 21.91 4.20 19.19
N ASP A 280 21.02 3.57 18.41
CA ASP A 280 21.34 3.01 17.10
C ASP A 280 20.75 3.80 15.92
N VAL A 281 19.77 4.68 16.16
CA VAL A 281 19.04 5.44 15.11
C VAL A 281 19.93 6.14 14.09
N GLN A 282 21.04 6.75 14.51
CA GLN A 282 21.98 7.42 13.58
C GLN A 282 22.69 6.46 12.63
N SER A 283 22.83 5.20 13.04
CA SER A 283 23.59 4.19 12.35
C SER A 283 22.74 3.32 11.42
N VAL A 284 21.42 3.33 11.60
CA VAL A 284 20.47 2.50 10.85
C VAL A 284 19.38 3.31 10.15
N THR A 285 19.38 4.64 10.25
CA THR A 285 18.36 5.49 9.62
C THR A 285 18.95 6.70 8.92
N VAL A 286 18.32 7.10 7.83
CA VAL A 286 18.62 8.33 7.09
C VAL A 286 17.30 9.05 6.82
N ARG A 287 17.24 10.33 7.19
CA ARG A 287 16.17 11.25 6.82
C ARG A 287 16.65 12.20 5.75
N GLY A 288 15.83 12.46 4.75
CA GLY A 288 16.11 13.43 3.69
C GLY A 288 14.95 14.39 3.44
N GLN A 289 15.26 15.56 2.88
CA GLN A 289 14.28 16.54 2.40
C GLN A 289 14.71 17.06 1.02
N TYR A 290 13.81 17.04 0.02
CA TYR A 290 14.20 17.43 -1.33
C TYR A 290 14.41 18.93 -1.46
N VAL A 291 15.48 19.30 -2.17
CA VAL A 291 15.76 20.66 -2.65
C VAL A 291 15.46 20.75 -4.14
N ALA A 292 15.49 21.96 -4.69
CA ALA A 292 15.28 22.19 -6.12
C ALA A 292 16.21 21.31 -6.96
N GLY A 293 15.68 20.83 -8.09
CA GLY A 293 16.36 19.88 -8.96
C GLY A 293 15.58 19.65 -10.23
N ALA A 294 15.73 18.48 -10.85
CA ALA A 294 15.03 18.13 -12.07
C ALA A 294 14.49 16.71 -12.04
N VAL A 295 13.19 16.54 -12.27
CA VAL A 295 12.55 15.22 -12.37
C VAL A 295 12.06 15.06 -13.80
N SER A 296 12.43 13.95 -14.46
CA SER A 296 12.07 13.68 -15.87
C SER A 296 12.43 14.84 -16.81
N GLY A 297 13.59 15.47 -16.58
CA GLY A 297 14.10 16.58 -17.39
C GLY A 297 13.42 17.94 -17.16
N ARG A 298 12.48 18.04 -16.21
CA ARG A 298 11.80 19.31 -15.88
C ARG A 298 12.31 19.87 -14.54
N PRO A 299 12.61 21.18 -14.45
CA PRO A 299 12.95 21.79 -13.17
C PRO A 299 11.77 21.69 -12.22
N VAL A 300 12.06 21.38 -10.96
CA VAL A 300 11.06 21.30 -9.90
C VAL A 300 11.58 22.00 -8.66
N GLU A 301 10.64 22.57 -7.92
CA GLU A 301 10.90 23.39 -6.74
C GLU A 301 11.30 22.56 -5.51
N SER A 302 11.81 23.26 -4.50
CA SER A 302 12.17 22.68 -3.20
C SER A 302 10.94 22.35 -2.36
N TYR A 303 11.12 21.51 -1.33
CA TYR A 303 10.04 21.21 -0.39
C TYR A 303 9.51 22.44 0.35
N HIS A 304 10.39 23.39 0.71
CA HIS A 304 9.97 24.64 1.36
C HIS A 304 9.09 25.49 0.44
N THR A 305 9.41 25.52 -0.86
CA THR A 305 8.57 26.19 -1.86
C THR A 305 7.21 25.50 -1.96
N ASP A 306 7.19 24.17 -2.08
CA ASP A 306 5.95 23.37 -2.17
C ASP A 306 5.08 23.49 -0.91
N LEU A 307 5.68 23.71 0.26
CA LEU A 307 4.97 23.93 1.52
C LEU A 307 4.30 25.32 1.58
N GLY A 308 4.73 26.28 0.75
CA GLY A 308 4.24 27.66 0.79
C GLY A 308 4.60 28.42 2.08
N SER A 309 5.56 27.90 2.85
CA SER A 309 6.00 28.47 4.13
C SER A 309 7.51 28.58 4.17
N ASN A 310 8.00 29.76 4.58
CA ASN A 310 9.42 29.99 4.87
C ASN A 310 9.86 29.38 6.22
N ALA A 311 8.98 28.66 6.92
CA ALA A 311 9.36 27.96 8.13
C ALA A 311 10.36 26.84 7.82
N ALA A 312 11.38 26.72 8.67
CA ALA A 312 12.36 25.63 8.62
C ALA A 312 11.71 24.31 9.06
N SER A 313 10.85 23.75 8.19
CA SER A 313 10.25 22.44 8.39
C SER A 313 11.35 21.38 8.48
N ARG A 314 11.16 20.48 9.44
CA ARG A 314 12.06 19.36 9.72
C ARG A 314 11.47 18.03 9.24
N THR A 315 10.40 18.09 8.47
CA THR A 315 9.68 16.93 7.97
C THR A 315 10.49 16.23 6.89
N GLU A 316 10.65 14.94 7.04
CA GLU A 316 11.33 14.12 6.06
C GLU A 316 10.43 13.82 4.84
N THR A 317 10.94 14.10 3.64
CA THR A 317 10.34 13.68 2.37
C THR A 317 10.98 12.42 1.81
N PHE A 318 12.04 11.93 2.48
CA PHE A 318 12.75 10.70 2.18
C PHE A 318 13.17 10.01 3.48
N VAL A 319 13.06 8.69 3.51
CA VAL A 319 13.54 7.83 4.60
C VAL A 319 14.24 6.62 4.00
N ALA A 320 15.42 6.30 4.54
CA ALA A 320 16.05 4.99 4.36
C ALA A 320 16.37 4.35 5.72
N LEU A 321 16.12 3.05 5.85
CA LEU A 321 16.25 2.29 7.09
C LEU A 321 16.97 0.97 6.85
N LYS A 322 17.80 0.56 7.80
CA LYS A 322 18.28 -0.82 7.95
C LYS A 322 17.48 -1.47 9.07
N LEU A 323 16.68 -2.47 8.71
CA LEU A 323 15.77 -3.18 9.61
C LEU A 323 16.25 -4.62 9.85
N GLU A 324 15.91 -5.16 11.01
CA GLU A 324 16.24 -6.54 11.41
C GLU A 324 14.98 -7.23 11.94
N VAL A 325 14.66 -8.40 11.38
CA VAL A 325 13.57 -9.27 11.86
C VAL A 325 14.19 -10.38 12.70
N ARG A 326 13.94 -10.36 14.02
CA ARG A 326 14.52 -11.30 14.99
C ARG A 326 13.80 -12.65 14.95
N SER A 327 14.14 -13.47 13.97
CA SER A 327 13.63 -14.83 13.80
C SER A 327 14.74 -15.78 13.33
N GLY A 328 14.51 -17.09 13.44
CA GLY A 328 15.46 -18.08 12.91
C GLY A 328 15.68 -17.93 11.39
N ARG A 329 14.60 -17.70 10.63
CA ARG A 329 14.63 -17.53 9.17
C ARG A 329 15.47 -16.33 8.70
N TRP A 330 15.48 -15.25 9.48
CA TRP A 330 16.08 -13.96 9.10
C TRP A 330 17.27 -13.56 9.97
N ALA A 331 17.84 -14.49 10.73
CA ALA A 331 18.97 -14.21 11.62
C ALA A 331 20.15 -13.62 10.83
N GLY A 332 20.55 -12.38 11.18
CA GLY A 332 21.68 -11.69 10.55
C GLY A 332 21.42 -11.15 9.13
N VAL A 333 20.20 -11.31 8.58
CA VAL A 333 19.83 -10.78 7.27
C VAL A 333 19.16 -9.42 7.42
N PRO A 334 19.78 -8.32 6.95
CA PRO A 334 19.16 -7.01 7.00
C PRO A 334 18.12 -6.80 5.90
N PHE A 335 17.10 -6.03 6.23
CA PHE A 335 16.14 -5.46 5.31
C PHE A 335 16.48 -3.98 5.13
N TYR A 336 16.93 -3.59 3.94
CA TYR A 336 17.12 -2.19 3.60
C TYR A 336 15.84 -1.66 2.97
N VAL A 337 15.29 -0.62 3.57
CA VAL A 337 14.08 0.04 3.10
C VAL A 337 14.45 1.43 2.65
N ARG A 338 13.91 1.90 1.51
CA ARG A 338 13.92 3.32 1.18
C ARG A 338 12.63 3.78 0.53
N THR A 339 12.23 5.00 0.85
CA THR A 339 11.11 5.66 0.22
C THR A 339 11.30 7.16 0.19
N GLY A 340 10.72 7.81 -0.82
CA GLY A 340 10.68 9.27 -0.84
C GLY A 340 9.97 9.84 -2.05
N LYS A 341 9.76 11.15 -1.96
CA LYS A 341 9.18 12.00 -2.99
C LYS A 341 10.26 12.66 -3.84
N ARG A 342 9.89 13.09 -5.05
CA ARG A 342 10.82 13.65 -6.03
C ARG A 342 12.03 12.74 -6.33
N LEU A 343 11.85 11.43 -6.33
CA LEU A 343 12.85 10.47 -6.79
C LEU A 343 12.87 10.41 -8.34
N PRO A 344 13.88 9.80 -8.96
CA PRO A 344 14.06 9.88 -10.41
C PRO A 344 12.96 9.17 -11.19
N LYS A 345 12.39 8.10 -10.62
CA LYS A 345 11.33 7.29 -11.23
C LYS A 345 10.33 6.81 -10.18
N LYS A 346 9.08 6.62 -10.62
CA LYS A 346 8.05 5.94 -9.82
C LYS A 346 8.40 4.46 -9.80
N LEU A 347 8.64 3.89 -8.63
CA LEU A 347 9.08 2.50 -8.49
C LEU A 347 8.57 1.93 -7.17
N SER A 348 8.07 0.70 -7.20
CA SER A 348 7.77 -0.12 -6.03
C SER A 348 8.33 -1.50 -6.31
N GLU A 349 9.32 -1.92 -5.53
CA GLU A 349 10.10 -3.12 -5.83
C GLU A 349 10.65 -3.77 -4.57
N ILE A 350 10.70 -5.09 -4.57
CA ILE A 350 11.37 -5.92 -3.57
C ILE A 350 12.51 -6.65 -4.27
N VAL A 351 13.73 -6.51 -3.75
CA VAL A 351 14.92 -7.18 -4.26
C VAL A 351 15.44 -8.13 -3.20
N VAL A 352 15.48 -9.42 -3.52
CA VAL A 352 16.11 -10.43 -2.68
C VAL A 352 17.47 -10.75 -3.28
N GLN A 353 18.53 -10.35 -2.58
CA GLN A 353 19.90 -10.62 -2.98
C GLN A 353 20.35 -11.94 -2.32
N PHE A 354 20.73 -12.92 -3.14
CA PHE A 354 21.31 -14.16 -2.64
C PHE A 354 22.79 -13.99 -2.32
N ARG A 355 23.34 -14.88 -1.49
CA ARG A 355 24.76 -14.93 -1.17
C ARG A 355 25.55 -15.42 -2.39
N ALA A 356 26.76 -14.91 -2.56
CA ALA A 356 27.70 -15.48 -3.52
C ALA A 356 28.02 -16.93 -3.12
N SER A 357 28.22 -17.79 -4.11
CA SER A 357 28.76 -19.13 -3.83
C SER A 357 30.14 -19.00 -3.16
N PRO A 358 30.38 -19.64 -2.01
CA PRO A 358 31.67 -19.57 -1.33
C PRO A 358 32.79 -20.23 -2.16
N PHE A 359 32.42 -21.11 -3.09
CA PHE A 359 33.34 -21.81 -3.99
C PHE A 359 32.90 -21.67 -5.45
N SER A 360 33.85 -21.45 -6.34
CA SER A 360 33.63 -21.41 -7.79
C SER A 360 34.68 -22.27 -8.48
N ILE A 361 34.22 -23.14 -9.39
CA ILE A 361 35.11 -23.90 -10.30
C ILE A 361 35.57 -23.05 -11.49
N PHE A 362 34.88 -21.94 -11.77
CA PHE A 362 35.25 -21.07 -12.88
C PHE A 362 36.35 -20.09 -12.43
N PRO A 363 37.34 -19.82 -13.29
CA PRO A 363 38.43 -18.92 -12.96
C PRO A 363 37.93 -17.48 -12.76
N ASN A 364 38.67 -16.67 -12.01
CA ASN A 364 38.20 -15.35 -11.58
C ASN A 364 38.00 -14.35 -12.74
N ASP A 365 38.62 -14.59 -13.89
CA ASP A 365 38.45 -13.84 -15.14
C ASP A 365 37.20 -14.28 -15.93
N ALA A 366 36.59 -15.42 -15.58
CA ALA A 366 35.39 -15.92 -16.24
C ALA A 366 34.13 -15.14 -15.88
N PHE A 367 34.05 -14.57 -14.66
CA PHE A 367 32.92 -13.75 -14.19
C PHE A 367 33.20 -13.06 -12.84
N GLY A 368 32.55 -11.93 -12.59
CA GLY A 368 32.70 -11.10 -11.38
C GLY A 368 32.15 -11.69 -10.07
N ARG A 369 31.87 -13.00 -9.97
CA ARG A 369 31.18 -13.64 -8.83
C ARG A 369 29.90 -12.93 -8.39
N GLU A 370 29.15 -12.41 -9.35
CA GLU A 370 27.89 -11.72 -9.06
C GLU A 370 26.88 -12.71 -8.49
N PRO A 371 26.36 -12.47 -7.27
CA PRO A 371 25.36 -13.35 -6.69
C PRO A 371 24.03 -13.21 -7.39
N ASN A 372 23.24 -14.28 -7.40
CA ASN A 372 21.91 -14.25 -7.99
C ASN A 372 21.01 -13.22 -7.27
N ARG A 373 20.02 -12.73 -8.00
CA ARG A 373 19.07 -11.74 -7.49
C ARG A 373 17.67 -12.07 -7.98
N LEU A 374 16.70 -11.99 -7.08
CA LEU A 374 15.29 -12.02 -7.43
C LEU A 374 14.72 -10.61 -7.28
N VAL A 375 14.28 -10.02 -8.38
CA VAL A 375 13.66 -8.70 -8.45
C VAL A 375 12.16 -8.89 -8.64
N ILE A 376 11.37 -8.41 -7.68
CA ILE A 376 9.91 -8.46 -7.70
C ILE A 376 9.41 -7.03 -7.86
N ARG A 377 8.97 -6.69 -9.07
CA ARG A 377 8.49 -5.37 -9.41
C ARG A 377 7.00 -5.28 -9.16
N LEU A 378 6.63 -4.41 -8.21
CA LEU A 378 5.24 -4.20 -7.81
C LEU A 378 4.55 -3.12 -8.65
N GLN A 379 5.30 -2.10 -9.09
CA GLN A 379 4.83 -1.02 -9.96
C GLN A 379 6.01 -0.14 -10.41
N PRO A 380 6.01 0.46 -11.61
CA PRO A 380 5.21 0.09 -12.80
C PRO A 380 5.66 -1.25 -13.36
N GLU A 381 5.04 -1.75 -14.43
CA GLU A 381 5.50 -2.96 -15.14
C GLU A 381 5.60 -4.16 -14.18
N GLU A 382 4.45 -4.51 -13.61
CA GLU A 382 4.29 -5.62 -12.71
C GLU A 382 4.95 -6.90 -13.26
N GLY A 383 5.87 -7.48 -12.48
CA GLY A 383 6.61 -8.66 -12.94
C GLY A 383 7.64 -9.17 -11.94
N MET A 384 8.34 -10.23 -12.33
CA MET A 384 9.50 -10.74 -11.61
C MET A 384 10.64 -11.05 -12.57
N LYS A 385 11.86 -10.83 -12.11
CA LYS A 385 13.10 -11.18 -12.80
C LYS A 385 13.99 -11.97 -11.86
N LEU A 386 14.40 -13.16 -12.28
CA LEU A 386 15.43 -13.93 -11.59
C LEU A 386 16.73 -13.83 -12.39
N GLU A 387 17.70 -13.12 -11.84
CA GLU A 387 19.02 -12.93 -12.41
C GLU A 387 19.92 -14.11 -12.03
N VAL A 388 20.35 -14.87 -13.05
CA VAL A 388 21.19 -16.06 -12.92
C VAL A 388 22.42 -15.96 -13.80
N MET A 389 23.47 -16.71 -13.47
CA MET A 389 24.69 -16.76 -14.30
C MET A 389 24.53 -17.77 -15.43
N THR A 390 24.83 -17.35 -16.66
CA THR A 390 24.78 -18.20 -17.86
C THR A 390 26.05 -18.06 -18.68
N LYS A 391 26.38 -19.08 -19.48
CA LYS A 391 27.54 -19.03 -20.36
C LYS A 391 27.33 -18.04 -21.50
N ASP A 392 28.34 -17.23 -21.80
CA ASP A 392 28.42 -16.46 -23.03
C ASP A 392 28.34 -17.38 -24.27
N PRO A 393 27.37 -17.18 -25.16
CA PRO A 393 27.29 -17.97 -26.39
C PRO A 393 28.54 -17.78 -27.26
N GLY A 394 29.10 -18.88 -27.76
CA GLY A 394 30.21 -18.87 -28.73
C GLY A 394 31.42 -19.71 -28.32
N PRO A 395 32.45 -19.76 -29.19
CA PRO A 395 33.64 -20.60 -29.00
C PRO A 395 34.67 -20.03 -28.00
N GLY A 396 34.45 -18.81 -27.48
CA GLY A 396 35.42 -18.06 -26.67
C GLY A 396 35.53 -18.45 -25.19
N GLY A 397 35.55 -19.75 -24.88
CA GLY A 397 35.77 -20.26 -23.51
C GLY A 397 34.52 -20.30 -22.60
N MET A 398 34.73 -20.52 -21.30
CA MET A 398 33.67 -20.58 -20.26
C MET A 398 33.56 -19.24 -19.52
N ARG A 399 33.19 -18.18 -20.24
CA ARG A 399 32.84 -16.88 -19.65
C ARG A 399 31.37 -16.87 -19.26
N LEU A 400 31.04 -16.32 -18.10
CA LEU A 400 29.67 -16.24 -17.61
C LEU A 400 29.24 -14.78 -17.52
N ARG A 401 27.96 -14.56 -17.82
CA ARG A 401 27.28 -13.28 -17.63
C ARG A 401 25.96 -13.47 -16.90
N PRO A 402 25.49 -12.44 -16.16
CA PRO A 402 24.13 -12.40 -15.67
C PRO A 402 23.15 -12.44 -16.84
N THR A 403 22.11 -13.25 -16.71
CA THR A 403 20.97 -13.32 -17.63
C THR A 403 19.69 -13.38 -16.80
N ASN A 404 18.64 -12.73 -17.28
CA ASN A 404 17.36 -12.70 -16.61
C ASN A 404 16.44 -13.83 -17.08
N LEU A 405 15.79 -14.48 -16.13
CA LEU A 405 14.58 -15.26 -16.35
C LEU A 405 13.40 -14.36 -15.98
N ASP A 406 12.72 -13.83 -16.99
CA ASP A 406 11.70 -12.80 -16.83
C ASP A 406 10.29 -13.38 -16.94
N ILE A 407 9.41 -12.96 -16.02
CA ILE A 407 7.98 -13.14 -16.14
C ILE A 407 7.34 -11.75 -16.05
N SER A 408 6.99 -11.19 -17.22
CA SER A 408 6.18 -9.98 -17.33
C SER A 408 4.70 -10.36 -17.29
N PHE A 409 3.95 -9.82 -16.32
CA PHE A 409 2.53 -10.15 -16.17
C PHE A 409 1.69 -9.63 -17.33
N GLU A 410 2.04 -8.47 -17.88
CA GLU A 410 1.34 -7.88 -19.01
C GLU A 410 1.55 -8.70 -20.29
N GLU A 411 2.80 -9.02 -20.61
CA GLU A 411 3.15 -9.77 -21.83
C GLU A 411 2.63 -11.21 -21.79
N THR A 412 2.72 -11.85 -20.61
CA THR A 412 2.35 -13.27 -20.45
C THR A 412 0.84 -13.47 -20.51
N PHE A 413 0.04 -12.59 -19.90
CA PHE A 413 -1.39 -12.82 -19.72
C PHE A 413 -2.30 -11.93 -20.57
N LYS A 414 -1.76 -10.86 -21.20
CA LYS A 414 -2.44 -9.94 -22.13
C LYS A 414 -3.83 -9.49 -21.66
N GLN A 415 -3.96 -9.23 -20.36
CA GLN A 415 -5.21 -8.88 -19.69
C GLN A 415 -4.99 -7.67 -18.79
N ARG A 416 -6.02 -6.82 -18.65
CA ARG A 416 -6.04 -5.73 -17.68
C ARG A 416 -6.07 -6.31 -16.27
N TYR A 417 -5.13 -5.89 -15.43
CA TYR A 417 -5.17 -6.18 -14.02
C TYR A 417 -6.04 -5.15 -13.29
N PRO A 418 -6.93 -5.59 -12.39
CA PRO A 418 -7.71 -4.66 -11.57
C PRO A 418 -6.78 -3.77 -10.72
N ASP A 419 -7.12 -2.49 -10.59
CA ASP A 419 -6.49 -1.63 -9.58
C ASP A 419 -6.75 -2.18 -8.17
N ALA A 420 -5.91 -1.83 -7.20
CA ALA A 420 -6.04 -2.29 -5.82
C ALA A 420 -7.45 -2.09 -5.25
N TYR A 421 -8.10 -0.95 -5.51
CA TYR A 421 -9.45 -0.69 -4.99
C TYR A 421 -10.51 -1.60 -5.61
N GLU A 422 -10.37 -1.98 -6.89
CA GLU A 422 -11.31 -2.88 -7.55
C GLU A 422 -11.40 -4.23 -6.83
N ARG A 423 -10.25 -4.74 -6.36
CA ARG A 423 -10.17 -5.96 -5.56
C ARG A 423 -10.70 -5.73 -4.15
N LEU A 424 -10.13 -4.76 -3.43
CA LEU A 424 -10.42 -4.55 -2.01
C LEU A 424 -11.90 -4.27 -1.77
N LEU A 425 -12.55 -3.45 -2.60
CA LEU A 425 -13.97 -3.15 -2.44
C LEU A 425 -14.84 -4.42 -2.52
N MET A 426 -14.51 -5.34 -3.41
CA MET A 426 -15.24 -6.60 -3.56
C MET A 426 -14.91 -7.60 -2.46
N ASP A 427 -13.68 -7.60 -1.94
CA ASP A 427 -13.31 -8.43 -0.80
C ASP A 427 -14.03 -8.00 0.48
N VAL A 428 -14.30 -6.70 0.66
CA VAL A 428 -15.20 -6.22 1.71
C VAL A 428 -16.59 -6.83 1.52
N VAL A 429 -17.15 -6.86 0.30
CA VAL A 429 -18.47 -7.49 0.04
C VAL A 429 -18.43 -9.01 0.25
N ARG A 430 -17.29 -9.67 0.10
CA ARG A 430 -17.13 -11.10 0.43
C ARG A 430 -16.92 -11.37 1.92
N GLY A 431 -16.60 -10.35 2.70
CA GLY A 431 -16.16 -10.55 4.09
C GLY A 431 -14.75 -11.15 4.19
N ASN A 432 -13.94 -11.02 3.13
CA ASN A 432 -12.59 -11.55 3.10
C ASN A 432 -11.60 -10.51 3.66
N ALA A 433 -11.15 -10.72 4.90
CA ALA A 433 -10.27 -9.79 5.59
C ALA A 433 -8.76 -10.03 5.37
N THR A 434 -8.36 -10.97 4.49
CA THR A 434 -6.94 -11.35 4.30
C THR A 434 -6.05 -10.16 3.92
N LEU A 435 -6.60 -9.21 3.16
CA LEU A 435 -5.88 -8.04 2.63
C LEU A 435 -6.06 -6.76 3.44
N PHE A 436 -6.57 -6.89 4.67
CA PHE A 436 -6.89 -5.76 5.53
C PHE A 436 -6.13 -5.87 6.84
N MET A 437 -5.66 -4.73 7.35
CA MET A 437 -4.89 -4.72 8.58
C MET A 437 -5.79 -4.97 9.79
N ARG A 438 -5.44 -5.97 10.60
CA ARG A 438 -6.08 -6.20 11.90
C ARG A 438 -5.65 -5.15 12.92
N ARG A 439 -6.47 -4.90 13.93
CA ARG A 439 -6.22 -3.93 15.00
C ARG A 439 -4.83 -4.08 15.63
N ASP A 440 -4.47 -5.30 15.99
CA ASP A 440 -3.19 -5.61 16.62
C ASP A 440 -1.98 -5.41 15.68
N GLU A 441 -2.13 -5.68 14.39
CA GLU A 441 -1.12 -5.34 13.39
C GLU A 441 -0.88 -3.81 13.35
N VAL A 442 -1.96 -3.02 13.30
CA VAL A 442 -1.87 -1.55 13.31
C VAL A 442 -1.20 -1.04 14.59
N GLU A 443 -1.60 -1.55 15.75
CA GLU A 443 -1.05 -1.11 17.03
C GLU A 443 0.43 -1.49 17.20
N VAL A 444 0.86 -2.68 16.77
CA VAL A 444 2.27 -3.09 16.85
C VAL A 444 3.12 -2.28 15.85
N ALA A 445 2.62 -2.05 14.63
CA ALA A 445 3.28 -1.19 13.65
C ALA A 445 3.49 0.24 14.18
N TRP A 446 2.47 0.81 14.84
CA TRP A 446 2.59 2.10 15.51
C TRP A 446 3.52 2.09 16.70
N ALA A 447 3.48 1.07 17.56
CA ALA A 447 4.42 0.98 18.69
C ALA A 447 5.89 0.98 18.22
N TRP A 448 6.17 0.29 17.12
CA TRP A 448 7.48 0.30 16.50
C TRP A 448 7.82 1.69 15.89
N ALA A 449 6.91 2.27 15.12
CA ALA A 449 7.11 3.58 14.48
C ALA A 449 7.28 4.71 15.50
N ASP A 450 6.49 4.71 16.58
CA ASP A 450 6.58 5.68 17.68
C ASP A 450 7.94 5.61 18.39
N THR A 451 8.52 4.41 18.51
CA THR A 451 9.87 4.24 19.08
C THR A 451 10.92 4.94 18.21
N LEU A 452 10.81 4.79 16.88
CA LEU A 452 11.68 5.48 15.93
C LEU A 452 11.45 7.00 15.92
N LEU A 453 10.19 7.44 15.91
CA LEU A 453 9.82 8.86 15.99
C LEU A 453 10.39 9.52 17.24
N LYS A 454 10.31 8.83 18.39
CA LYS A 454 10.91 9.29 19.64
C LYS A 454 12.43 9.37 19.53
N ALA A 455 13.09 8.35 18.99
CA ALA A 455 14.55 8.37 18.79
C ALA A 455 15.00 9.54 17.90
N TRP A 456 14.21 9.88 16.87
CA TRP A 456 14.43 11.05 16.02
C TRP A 456 14.14 12.39 16.69
N ALA A 457 13.21 12.43 17.65
CA ALA A 457 12.90 13.63 18.44
C ALA A 457 13.98 13.90 19.49
N ASP A 458 14.50 12.85 20.13
CA ASP A 458 15.59 12.93 21.13
C ASP A 458 16.91 13.39 20.49
N ARG A 459 17.06 13.23 19.16
CA ARG A 459 18.19 13.74 18.37
C ARG A 459 17.69 14.56 17.18
N PRO A 460 17.41 15.85 17.41
CA PRO A 460 16.83 16.72 16.41
C PRO A 460 17.93 17.17 15.44
N ASP A 461 18.46 16.25 14.64
CA ASP A 461 19.21 16.54 13.42
C ASP A 461 18.22 16.90 12.30
N PRO A 462 18.47 17.94 11.47
CA PRO A 462 17.61 18.24 10.32
C PRO A 462 17.72 17.12 9.27
N PRO A 463 16.67 16.87 8.48
CA PRO A 463 16.77 15.98 7.32
C PRO A 463 17.89 16.44 6.37
N ARG A 464 18.61 15.49 5.77
CA ARG A 464 19.68 15.80 4.83
C ARG A 464 19.10 16.29 3.50
N PRO A 465 19.64 17.34 2.88
CA PRO A 465 19.17 17.78 1.57
C PRO A 465 19.48 16.72 0.51
N TYR A 466 18.60 16.56 -0.46
CA TYR A 466 18.86 15.82 -1.70
C TYR A 466 18.23 16.53 -2.89
N ALA A 467 18.91 16.53 -4.03
CA ALA A 467 18.37 17.15 -5.24
C ALA A 467 17.14 16.38 -5.71
N ALA A 468 16.03 17.08 -6.00
CA ALA A 468 14.90 16.47 -6.66
C ALA A 468 15.36 15.80 -7.98
N GLY A 469 14.97 14.54 -8.17
CA GLY A 469 15.44 13.69 -9.27
C GLY A 469 16.65 12.81 -8.93
N SER A 470 17.17 12.82 -7.70
CA SER A 470 18.18 11.86 -7.21
C SER A 470 17.53 10.73 -6.40
N TRP A 471 18.25 9.63 -6.16
CA TRP A 471 17.84 8.51 -5.29
C TRP A 471 17.94 8.82 -3.78
N GLY A 472 17.70 10.07 -3.40
CA GLY A 472 17.83 10.55 -2.03
C GLY A 472 19.25 11.05 -1.69
N PRO A 473 19.53 11.29 -0.39
CA PRO A 473 20.82 11.80 0.07
C PRO A 473 21.94 10.76 -0.06
N THR A 474 23.19 11.21 -0.26
CA THR A 474 24.39 10.32 -0.28
C THR A 474 24.52 9.46 0.98
N ALA A 475 23.99 9.93 2.12
CA ALA A 475 23.95 9.14 3.35
C ALA A 475 23.13 7.84 3.22
N SER A 476 22.13 7.79 2.32
CA SER A 476 21.38 6.56 2.02
C SER A 476 22.26 5.52 1.34
N ILE A 477 23.20 5.94 0.49
CA ILE A 477 24.19 5.05 -0.14
C ILE A 477 25.15 4.55 0.94
N ALA A 478 25.69 5.47 1.75
CA ALA A 478 26.59 5.12 2.85
C ALA A 478 25.98 4.12 3.86
N LEU A 479 24.66 4.16 4.07
CA LEU A 479 23.94 3.26 4.98
C LEU A 479 24.11 1.78 4.59
N ILE A 480 23.95 1.46 3.31
CA ILE A 480 24.05 0.08 2.80
C ILE A 480 25.51 -0.31 2.52
N GLU A 481 26.32 0.63 2.03
CA GLU A 481 27.75 0.43 1.72
C GLU A 481 28.59 0.12 2.97
N ARG A 482 28.19 0.60 4.14
CA ARG A 482 28.85 0.24 5.41
C ARG A 482 28.86 -1.27 5.66
N ASP A 483 27.90 -2.00 5.11
CA ASP A 483 27.83 -3.45 5.20
C ASP A 483 28.40 -4.15 3.95
N GLY A 484 29.10 -3.43 3.06
CA GLY A 484 29.68 -3.96 1.82
C GLY A 484 28.63 -4.28 0.75
N ARG A 485 27.52 -3.54 0.73
CA ARG A 485 26.36 -3.77 -0.15
C ARG A 485 25.97 -2.49 -0.86
N THR A 486 25.29 -2.62 -2.01
CA THR A 486 24.85 -1.48 -2.82
C THR A 486 23.35 -1.56 -3.10
N TRP A 487 22.68 -0.42 -3.20
CA TRP A 487 21.29 -0.36 -3.64
C TRP A 487 21.15 -0.92 -5.05
N HIS A 488 20.10 -1.69 -5.29
CA HIS A 488 19.69 -2.03 -6.63
C HIS A 488 19.07 -0.78 -7.28
N GLU A 489 19.75 -0.27 -8.27
CA GLU A 489 19.29 0.81 -9.13
C GLU A 489 19.44 0.31 -10.56
N GLU A 490 18.33 -0.01 -11.23
CA GLU A 490 18.35 -0.12 -12.69
C GLU A 490 18.72 1.28 -13.22
N ILE A 491 19.98 1.42 -13.59
CA ILE A 491 20.49 2.53 -14.40
C ILE A 491 19.94 2.27 -15.80
N GLY A 492 18.84 2.94 -16.12
CA GLY A 492 18.28 2.99 -17.47
C GLY A 492 19.06 3.98 -18.33
#